data_AF-A0A1F8B6B9-F1
#
_entry.id   AF-A0A1F8B6B9-F1
#
_cell.length_a   1.000
_cell.length_b   1.000
_cell.length_c   1.000
_cell.angle_alpha   90.00
_cell.angle_beta   90.00
_cell.angle_gamma   90.00
#
_symmetry.space_group_name_H-M   'P 1'
#
loop_
_entity.id
_entity.type
_entity.pdbx_description
1 polymer ?
#
loop_
_entity_poly.entity_id
_entity_poly.type
_entity_poly.pdbx_seq_one_letter_code
_entity_poly.pdbx_strand_id
1 'polypeptide(L)'
;MAIFAKHKDTSFGVADKIKVTQRIKEGEKERIQIFEGIVIGIKGRGVSKVFRVRKIGAQQIGIEKTFPLESPTVEKVEVVRSGVRGVRRSKLNYLKDKSKREIENIYQRASKRQKSKIK
;
A
#
# COMPACT_ATOMS: atom_id res chain seq x y z
N MET A 1 -1.81 -15.02 7.76
CA MET A 1 -1.67 -13.99 6.70
C MET A 1 -0.49 -13.10 7.05
N ALA A 2 0.32 -12.70 6.07
CA ALA A 2 1.53 -11.93 6.32
C ALA A 2 1.19 -10.45 6.62
N ILE A 3 1.98 -9.83 7.51
CA ILE A 3 1.94 -8.39 7.78
C ILE A 3 2.98 -7.66 6.93
N PHE A 4 4.01 -8.37 6.46
CA PHE A 4 5.11 -7.85 5.66
C PHE A 4 5.27 -8.62 4.34
N ALA A 5 5.73 -7.89 3.33
CA ALA A 5 6.16 -8.41 2.05
C ALA A 5 7.45 -7.72 1.62
N LYS A 6 8.26 -8.44 0.85
CA LYS A 6 9.45 -7.91 0.20
C LYS A 6 9.23 -8.10 -1.30
N HIS A 7 9.40 -7.02 -2.06
CA HIS A 7 9.40 -7.08 -3.52
C HIS A 7 10.74 -6.53 -4.00
N LYS A 8 11.52 -7.38 -4.69
CA LYS A 8 12.92 -7.10 -5.02
C LYS A 8 13.66 -6.72 -3.72
N ASP A 9 14.12 -5.48 -3.58
CA ASP A 9 14.83 -5.01 -2.39
C ASP A 9 13.98 -4.16 -1.43
N THR A 10 12.76 -3.83 -1.81
CA THR A 10 11.88 -2.99 -0.98
C THR A 10 11.03 -3.87 -0.06
N SER A 11 11.18 -3.68 1.25
CA SER A 11 10.31 -4.27 2.27
C SER A 11 9.21 -3.29 2.66
N PHE A 12 7.97 -3.77 2.69
CA PHE A 12 6.81 -2.99 3.10
C PHE A 12 5.80 -3.86 3.84
N GLY A 13 4.95 -3.22 4.64
CA GLY A 13 3.96 -3.87 5.46
C GLY A 13 2.56 -3.30 5.31
N VAL A 14 1.62 -3.93 6.01
CA VAL A 14 0.26 -3.44 6.15
C VAL A 14 0.28 -2.09 6.87
N ALA A 15 -0.54 -1.16 6.39
CA ALA A 15 -0.57 0.26 6.71
C ALA A 15 0.51 1.11 6.06
N ASP A 16 1.52 0.58 5.38
CA ASP A 16 2.47 1.44 4.67
C ASP A 16 1.78 2.13 3.49
N LYS A 17 2.13 3.39 3.25
CA LYS A 17 1.77 4.09 2.02
C LYS A 17 2.86 3.81 1.00
N ILE A 18 2.49 3.15 -0.08
CA ILE A 18 3.40 2.75 -1.15
C ILE A 18 3.00 3.36 -2.49
N LYS A 19 3.99 3.53 -3.35
CA LYS A 19 3.84 3.87 -4.75
C LYS A 19 4.22 2.64 -5.57
N VAL A 20 3.28 2.13 -6.35
CA VAL A 20 3.46 0.98 -7.24
C VAL A 20 3.53 1.50 -8.66
N THR A 21 4.64 1.23 -9.34
CA THR A 21 4.83 1.53 -10.75
C THR A 21 4.52 0.26 -11.55
N GLN A 22 3.49 0.32 -12.39
CA GLN A 22 3.05 -0.80 -13.22
C GLN A 22 3.19 -0.44 -14.70
N ARG A 23 3.76 -1.37 -15.48
CA ARG A 23 3.78 -1.30 -16.93
C ARG A 23 2.49 -1.93 -17.48
N ILE A 24 1.76 -1.19 -18.28
CA ILE A 24 0.51 -1.62 -18.92
C ILE A 24 0.73 -1.60 -20.43
N LYS A 25 0.45 -2.73 -21.08
CA LYS A 25 0.51 -2.87 -22.54
C LYS A 25 -0.91 -2.84 -23.10
N GLU A 26 -1.18 -1.89 -23.99
CA GLU A 26 -2.45 -1.70 -24.69
C GLU A 26 -2.18 -1.84 -26.19
N GLY A 27 -2.30 -3.07 -26.69
CA GLY A 27 -1.90 -3.42 -28.07
C GLY A 27 -0.38 -3.32 -28.25
N GLU A 28 0.04 -2.44 -29.16
CA GLU A 28 1.45 -2.16 -29.46
C GLU A 28 2.06 -1.08 -28.55
N LYS A 29 1.24 -0.31 -27.84
CA LYS A 29 1.71 0.79 -26.99
C LYS A 29 1.89 0.32 -25.55
N GLU A 30 3.00 0.72 -24.94
CA GLU A 30 3.26 0.53 -23.53
C GLU A 30 3.16 1.86 -22.77
N ARG A 31 2.53 1.85 -21.61
CA ARG A 31 2.44 3.00 -20.71
C ARG A 31 2.79 2.61 -19.28
N ILE A 32 3.39 3.55 -18.57
CA ILE A 32 3.68 3.41 -17.13
C ILE A 32 2.54 4.04 -16.36
N GLN A 33 1.88 3.25 -15.51
CA GLN A 33 0.86 3.73 -14.58
C GLN A 33 1.38 3.68 -13.15
N ILE A 34 1.25 4.79 -12.44
CA ILE A 34 1.63 4.91 -11.04
C ILE A 34 0.37 4.81 -10.16
N PHE A 35 0.40 3.90 -9.19
CA PHE A 35 -0.65 3.75 -8.20
C PHE A 35 -0.09 3.97 -6.79
N GLU A 36 -0.39 5.14 -6.21
CA GLU A 36 -0.02 5.47 -4.83
C GLU A 36 -1.21 5.26 -3.89
N GLY A 37 -0.99 4.52 -2.80
CA GLY A 37 -2.02 4.25 -1.80
C GLY A 37 -1.51 3.47 -0.61
N ILE A 38 -2.43 3.09 0.28
CA ILE A 38 -2.14 2.38 1.53
C ILE A 38 -2.27 0.88 1.31
N VAL A 39 -1.30 0.11 1.80
CA VAL A 39 -1.39 -1.36 1.84
C VAL A 39 -2.41 -1.76 2.90
N ILE A 40 -3.56 -2.27 2.45
CA ILE A 40 -4.65 -2.68 3.34
C ILE A 40 -4.58 -4.16 3.73
N GLY A 41 -3.74 -4.96 3.07
CA GLY A 41 -3.52 -6.34 3.45
C GLY A 41 -2.71 -7.13 2.44
N ILE A 42 -2.05 -8.17 2.95
CA ILE A 42 -1.23 -9.10 2.18
C ILE A 42 -1.79 -10.51 2.36
N LYS A 43 -1.98 -11.24 1.25
CA LYS A 43 -2.57 -12.59 1.23
C LYS A 43 -1.68 -13.52 0.39
N GLY A 44 -1.81 -14.83 0.61
CA GLY A 44 -1.12 -15.85 -0.17
C GLY A 44 0.24 -16.23 0.41
N ARG A 45 0.91 -17.17 -0.26
CA ARG A 45 2.24 -17.72 0.08
C ARG A 45 3.01 -17.99 -1.22
N GLY A 46 4.35 -17.90 -1.15
CA GLY A 46 5.21 -18.09 -2.33
C GLY A 46 4.79 -17.19 -3.50
N VAL A 47 4.76 -17.77 -4.70
CA VAL A 47 4.41 -17.11 -5.97
C VAL A 47 2.97 -16.55 -5.98
N SER A 48 2.05 -17.19 -5.24
CA SER A 48 0.65 -16.74 -5.11
C SER A 48 0.46 -15.54 -4.18
N LYS A 49 1.55 -14.98 -3.63
CA LYS A 49 1.48 -13.88 -2.67
C LYS A 49 1.05 -12.61 -3.40
N VAL A 50 0.02 -11.95 -2.86
CA VAL A 50 -0.55 -10.72 -3.38
C VAL A 50 -0.65 -9.68 -2.28
N PHE A 51 -0.56 -8.41 -2.65
CA PHE A 51 -0.78 -7.28 -1.75
C PHE A 51 -1.87 -6.36 -2.33
N ARG A 52 -2.67 -5.79 -1.44
CA ARG A 52 -3.81 -4.93 -1.80
C ARG A 52 -3.54 -3.51 -1.37
N VAL A 53 -3.66 -2.58 -2.30
CA VAL A 53 -3.42 -1.15 -2.11
C VAL A 53 -4.72 -0.40 -2.32
N ARG A 54 -5.06 0.49 -1.39
CA ARG A 54 -6.26 1.33 -1.44
C ARG A 54 -5.86 2.80 -1.55
N LYS A 55 -6.53 3.54 -2.44
CA LYS A 55 -6.49 4.99 -2.48
C LYS A 55 -7.89 5.56 -2.67
N ILE A 56 -8.09 6.80 -2.27
CA ILE A 56 -9.27 7.57 -2.68
C ILE A 56 -8.88 8.27 -3.97
N GLY A 57 -9.56 7.90 -5.06
CA GLY A 57 -9.30 8.36 -6.41
C GLY A 57 -9.99 9.69 -6.74
N ALA A 58 -10.14 9.94 -8.04
CA ALA A 58 -10.97 11.04 -8.53
C ALA A 58 -12.43 10.87 -8.05
N GLN A 59 -13.15 11.99 -7.95
CA GLN A 59 -14.55 12.03 -7.49
C GLN A 59 -14.81 11.37 -6.11
N GLN A 60 -13.80 11.31 -5.22
CA GLN A 60 -13.90 10.67 -3.89
C GLN A 60 -14.22 9.17 -3.90
N ILE A 61 -14.05 8.50 -5.04
CA ILE A 61 -14.31 7.06 -5.15
C ILE A 61 -13.12 6.27 -4.58
N GLY A 62 -13.40 5.33 -3.68
CA GLY A 62 -12.39 4.42 -3.13
C GLY A 62 -11.97 3.38 -4.16
N ILE A 63 -10.71 3.41 -4.58
CA ILE A 63 -10.14 2.46 -5.55
C ILE A 63 -9.22 1.48 -4.80
N GLU A 64 -9.48 0.19 -4.97
CA GLU A 64 -8.62 -0.89 -4.48
C GLU A 64 -8.01 -1.64 -5.67
N LYS A 65 -6.68 -1.80 -5.66
CA LYS A 65 -5.98 -2.65 -6.61
C LYS A 65 -5.25 -3.76 -5.88
N THR A 66 -5.33 -4.96 -6.45
CA THR A 66 -4.57 -6.13 -5.99
C THR A 66 -3.41 -6.34 -6.94
N PHE A 67 -2.20 -6.45 -6.40
CA PHE A 67 -0.99 -6.68 -7.17
C PHE A 67 -0.36 -8.01 -6.74
N PRO A 68 -0.02 -8.91 -7.68
CA PRO A 68 0.83 -10.05 -7.39
C PRO A 68 2.23 -9.57 -7.02
N LEU A 69 2.80 -10.17 -5.98
CA LEU A 69 4.10 -9.77 -5.45
C LEU A 69 5.23 -10.04 -6.46
N GLU A 70 5.13 -11.10 -7.25
CA GLU A 70 6.13 -11.50 -8.24
C GLU A 70 5.70 -11.18 -9.69
N SER A 71 4.75 -10.25 -9.88
CA SER A 71 4.31 -9.91 -11.23
C SER A 71 5.41 -9.18 -12.02
N PRO A 72 5.72 -9.60 -13.26
CA PRO A 72 6.67 -8.90 -14.13
C PRO A 72 6.14 -7.52 -14.56
N THR A 73 4.82 -7.30 -14.48
CA THR A 73 4.22 -6.00 -14.80
C THR A 73 4.48 -4.95 -13.72
N VAL A 74 4.82 -5.37 -12.51
CA VAL A 74 5.17 -4.47 -11.40
C VAL A 74 6.66 -4.18 -11.48
N GLU A 75 6.97 -2.99 -11.97
CA GLU A 75 8.35 -2.57 -12.24
C GLU A 75 9.05 -2.15 -10.95
N LYS A 76 8.37 -1.36 -10.12
CA LYS A 76 8.93 -0.81 -8.89
C LYS A 76 7.88 -0.65 -7.80
N VAL A 77 8.30 -0.87 -6.56
CA VAL A 77 7.54 -0.53 -5.35
C VAL A 77 8.40 0.36 -4.46
N GLU A 78 7.87 1.52 -4.10
CA GLU A 78 8.51 2.49 -3.22
C GLU A 78 7.65 2.73 -1.98
N VAL A 79 8.28 2.80 -0.80
CA VAL A 79 7.60 3.21 0.43
C VAL A 79 7.63 4.73 0.54
N VAL A 80 6.47 5.36 0.37
CA VAL A 80 6.31 6.82 0.47
C VAL A 80 6.21 7.26 1.93
N ARG A 81 5.49 6.48 2.74
CA ARG A 81 5.32 6.75 4.17
C ARG A 81 5.20 5.44 4.91
N SER A 82 6.07 5.23 5.88
CA SER A 82 5.93 4.10 6.80
C SER A 82 4.63 4.20 7.58
N GLY A 83 4.00 3.05 7.78
CA GLY A 83 2.73 2.90 8.43
C GLY A 83 2.75 3.19 9.91
N VAL A 84 1.58 3.02 10.53
CA VAL A 84 1.46 3.13 11.99
C VAL A 84 2.25 1.98 12.63
N ARG A 85 3.22 2.29 13.50
CA ARG A 85 3.92 1.25 14.27
C ARG A 85 2.92 0.46 15.12
N GLY A 86 3.05 -0.87 15.12
CA GLY A 86 2.20 -1.76 15.91
C GLY A 86 0.89 -2.18 15.24
N VAL A 87 0.81 -2.15 13.90
CA VAL A 87 -0.30 -2.77 13.18
C VAL A 87 -0.31 -4.27 13.47
N ARG A 88 -1.26 -4.70 14.30
CA ARG A 88 -1.47 -6.12 14.66
C ARG A 88 -2.46 -6.81 13.73
N ARG A 89 -3.23 -6.03 12.96
CA ARG A 89 -4.25 -6.54 12.03
C ARG A 89 -3.61 -6.84 10.67
N SER A 90 -3.80 -8.06 10.18
CA SER A 90 -3.35 -8.47 8.83
C SER A 90 -4.17 -7.86 7.68
N LYS A 91 -5.33 -7.27 7.99
CA LYS A 91 -6.22 -6.56 7.07
C LYS A 91 -6.79 -5.30 7.72
N LEU A 92 -6.79 -4.19 6.98
CA LEU A 92 -7.33 -2.91 7.41
C LEU A 92 -8.63 -2.57 6.65
N ASN A 93 -9.59 -3.50 6.65
CA ASN A 93 -10.87 -3.31 5.97
C ASN A 93 -11.66 -2.11 6.51
N TYR A 94 -11.46 -1.74 7.78
CA TYR A 94 -12.08 -0.56 8.39
C TYR A 94 -11.67 0.77 7.75
N LEU A 95 -10.60 0.79 6.93
CA LEU A 95 -10.23 1.98 6.15
C LEU A 95 -11.18 2.20 4.94
N LYS A 96 -12.10 1.26 4.68
CA LYS A 96 -13.13 1.42 3.65
C LYS A 96 -14.16 2.47 4.05
N ASP A 97 -14.55 2.45 5.32
CA ASP A 97 -15.60 3.30 5.89
C ASP A 97 -15.07 4.65 6.37
N LYS A 98 -13.76 4.90 6.20
CA LYS A 98 -13.11 6.13 6.66
C LYS A 98 -12.91 7.12 5.53
N SER A 99 -13.18 8.38 5.85
CA SER A 99 -12.85 9.51 4.98
C SER A 99 -11.33 9.68 4.83
N LYS A 100 -10.91 10.35 3.74
CA LYS A 100 -9.50 10.70 3.50
C LYS A 100 -8.87 11.41 4.70
N ARG A 101 -9.63 12.33 5.33
CA ARG A 101 -9.20 13.12 6.48
C ARG A 101 -8.94 12.26 7.70
N GLU A 102 -9.84 11.33 8.01
CA GLU A 102 -9.65 10.41 9.14
C GLU A 102 -8.45 9.49 8.94
N ILE A 103 -8.27 8.98 7.73
CA ILE A 103 -7.11 8.16 7.39
C ILE A 103 -5.84 8.97 7.61
N GLU A 104 -5.76 10.17 7.05
CA GLU A 104 -4.59 11.05 7.21
C GLU A 104 -4.32 11.36 8.70
N ASN A 105 -5.35 11.62 9.49
CA ASN A 105 -5.23 11.85 10.93
C ASN A 105 -4.61 10.66 11.69
N ILE A 106 -4.94 9.42 11.29
CA ILE A 106 -4.33 8.21 11.89
C ILE A 106 -2.81 8.22 11.70
N TYR A 107 -2.35 8.56 10.50
CA TYR A 107 -0.93 8.63 10.19
C TYR A 107 -0.24 9.83 10.84
N GLN A 108 -0.89 11.00 10.88
CA GLN A 108 -0.37 12.20 11.56
C GLN A 108 -0.14 11.97 13.05
N ARG A 109 -1.12 11.35 13.73
CA ARG A 109 -1.01 10.97 15.15
C ARG A 109 0.15 10.00 15.38
N ALA A 110 0.33 9.02 14.48
CA ALA A 110 1.43 8.06 14.56
C ALA A 110 2.80 8.74 14.42
N SER A 111 2.96 9.65 13.45
CA SER A 111 4.20 10.42 13.25
C SER A 111 4.51 11.34 14.45
N LYS A 112 3.50 11.99 15.03
CA LYS A 112 3.69 12.85 16.22
C LYS A 112 4.19 12.06 17.43
N ARG A 113 3.65 10.85 17.63
CA ARG A 113 4.05 9.94 18.73
C ARG A 113 5.47 9.39 18.58
N GLN A 114 6.00 9.30 17.36
CA GLN A 114 7.41 8.96 17.13
C GLN A 114 8.34 10.11 17.54
N LYS A 115 8.04 11.34 17.13
CA LYS A 115 8.84 12.52 17.48
C LYS A 115 8.93 12.76 19.00
N SER A 116 7.84 12.50 19.74
CA SER A 116 7.83 12.65 21.20
C SER A 116 8.59 11.57 21.98
N LYS A 117 9.05 10.50 21.32
CA LYS A 117 9.81 9.40 21.95
C LYS A 117 11.32 9.50 21.73
N ILE A 118 11.73 10.35 20.79
CA ILE A 118 13.14 10.59 20.43
C ILE A 118 13.69 11.82 21.16
N LYS A 119 12.82 12.61 21.78
CA LYS A 119 13.13 13.74 22.64
C LYS A 119 13.06 13.30 24.10
#